data_AF-A0A2W6RDA2-F1
#
_entry.id   AF-A0A2W6RDA2-F1
#
_cell.length_a   1.000
_cell.length_b   1.000
_cell.length_c   1.000
_cell.angle_alpha   90.00
_cell.angle_beta   90.00
_cell.angle_gamma   90.00
#
_symmetry.space_group_name_H-M   'P 1'
#
loop_
_entity.id
_entity.type
_entity.pdbx_description
1 polymer ?
#
loop_
_entity_poly.entity_id
_entity_poly.type
_entity_poly.pdbx_seq_one_letter_code
_entity_poly.pdbx_strand_id
1 'polypeptide(L)'
;MLYTGGVSFFALLAVFPAIAILIGFYKLGLSINEVSAQAAALSDLLPNAAQTIFQDEIARLSNASARTVSAQSAFALFVGAYAAHRGFKALLAGLNLIHDETEPHGFFKFNLLAFFVAVFAFALFTVVSGAVVTVRILAHASSAAGASWQGGGMAPLDAALPAVGLAVGLTLLYRYTMSHRTPVAWTPAAVGGLVATLMSVVSSWLCAIYVEQIAPLGATYGSVGAVVVLLIWLSWNVNAIFYGGAFATEMELAARKRSEAQAAPASVVNLSERRASRRSRS
;
A
#
# COMPACT_ATOMS: atom_id res chain seq x y z
N MET A 1 12.75 0.41 -12.40
CA MET A 1 13.88 0.40 -11.45
C MET A 1 14.18 1.78 -10.86
N LEU A 2 14.40 2.84 -11.66
CA LEU A 2 14.70 4.18 -11.13
C LEU A 2 13.59 4.74 -10.21
N TYR A 3 12.33 4.67 -10.64
CA TYR A 3 11.19 5.14 -9.84
C TYR A 3 11.01 4.32 -8.56
N THR A 4 11.21 3.00 -8.60
CA THR A 4 11.16 2.14 -7.40
C THR A 4 12.15 2.62 -6.34
N GLY A 5 13.41 2.86 -6.73
CA GLY A 5 14.43 3.34 -5.81
C GLY A 5 14.06 4.70 -5.21
N GLY A 6 13.60 5.64 -6.03
CA GLY A 6 13.18 6.97 -5.58
C GLY A 6 12.02 6.92 -4.57
N VAL A 7 10.94 6.19 -4.89
CA VAL A 7 9.77 6.07 -4.00
C VAL A 7 10.16 5.41 -2.68
N SER A 8 10.93 4.31 -2.73
CA SER A 8 11.32 3.57 -1.53
C SER A 8 12.24 4.40 -0.62
N PHE A 9 13.22 5.10 -1.20
CA PHE A 9 14.10 5.98 -0.45
C PHE A 9 13.34 7.11 0.25
N PHE A 10 12.46 7.81 -0.48
CA PHE A 10 11.66 8.89 0.11
C PHE A 10 10.64 8.38 1.12
N ALA A 11 10.08 7.19 0.90
CA ALA A 11 9.20 6.57 1.88
C ALA A 11 9.97 6.19 3.16
N LEU A 12 11.20 5.65 3.07
CA LEU A 12 12.05 5.42 4.25
C LEU A 12 12.31 6.73 5.00
N LEU A 13 12.67 7.80 4.29
CA LEU A 13 12.90 9.11 4.92
C LEU A 13 11.65 9.66 5.63
N ALA A 14 10.45 9.34 5.12
CA ALA A 14 9.19 9.75 5.72
C ALA A 14 8.79 8.91 6.96
N VAL A 15 9.32 7.69 7.12
CA VAL A 15 9.00 6.82 8.26
C VAL A 15 9.41 7.45 9.59
N PHE A 16 10.64 7.98 9.71
CA PHE A 16 11.10 8.53 10.98
C PHE A 16 10.28 9.74 11.45
N PRO A 17 9.97 10.74 10.60
CA PRO A 17 9.02 11.78 10.95
C PRO A 17 7.62 11.29 11.28
N ALA A 18 7.11 10.30 10.54
CA ALA A 18 5.79 9.75 10.80
C ALA A 18 5.71 9.13 12.20
N ILE A 19 6.75 8.40 12.61
CA ILE A 19 6.88 7.86 13.97
C ILE A 19 6.88 9.00 15.00
N ALA A 20 7.66 10.07 14.78
CA ALA A 20 7.70 11.22 15.70
C ALA A 20 6.34 11.90 15.87
N ILE A 21 5.60 12.10 14.77
CA ILE A 21 4.25 12.68 14.79
C ILE A 21 3.26 11.75 15.51
N LEU A 22 3.33 10.45 15.24
CA LEU A 22 2.49 9.44 15.87
C LEU A 22 2.70 9.45 17.38
N ILE A 23 3.94 9.50 17.85
CA ILE A 23 4.28 9.65 19.28
C ILE A 23 3.66 10.93 19.86
N GLY A 24 3.73 12.04 19.12
CA GLY A 24 3.11 13.31 19.52
C GLY A 24 1.59 13.20 19.69
N PHE A 25 0.89 12.57 18.73
CA PHE A 25 -0.54 12.33 18.82
C PHE A 25 -0.92 11.38 19.96
N TYR A 26 -0.16 10.30 20.15
CA TYR A 26 -0.40 9.35 21.23
C TYR A 26 -0.33 10.01 22.62
N LYS A 27 0.59 10.97 22.82
CA LYS A 27 0.70 11.74 24.07
C LYS A 27 -0.43 12.73 24.31
N LEU A 28 -1.19 13.12 23.28
CA LEU A 28 -2.32 14.03 23.41
C LEU A 28 -3.62 13.31 23.80
N GLY A 29 -3.72 12.00 23.57
CA GLY A 29 -4.97 11.24 23.69
C GLY A 29 -5.05 10.21 24.81
N LEU A 30 -3.93 9.65 25.29
CA LEU A 30 -3.90 8.55 26.26
C LEU A 30 -2.90 8.83 27.40
N SER A 31 -3.25 8.43 28.63
CA SER A 31 -2.31 8.49 29.75
C SER A 31 -1.23 7.42 29.58
N ILE A 32 0.02 7.70 29.99
CA ILE A 32 1.18 6.80 29.82
C ILE A 32 0.93 5.38 30.39
N ASN A 33 0.07 5.26 31.41
CA ASN A 33 -0.29 3.98 32.04
C ASN A 33 -1.22 3.11 31.19
N GLU A 34 -2.05 3.70 30.33
CA GLU A 34 -2.92 2.95 29.40
C GLU A 34 -2.11 2.38 28.22
N VAL A 35 -1.04 3.10 27.83
CA VAL A 35 -0.13 2.70 26.75
C VAL A 35 0.68 1.46 27.12
N SER A 36 1.20 1.37 28.35
CA SER A 36 1.98 0.21 28.78
C SER A 36 1.14 -1.07 28.93
N ALA A 37 -0.14 -0.94 29.31
CA ALA A 37 -1.06 -2.08 29.40
C ALA A 37 -1.45 -2.62 28.01
N GLN A 38 -1.73 -1.74 27.04
CA GLN A 38 -2.00 -2.15 25.65
C GLN A 38 -0.75 -2.71 24.97
N ALA A 39 0.42 -2.13 25.24
CA ALA A 39 1.70 -2.59 24.74
C ALA A 39 2.01 -4.03 25.17
N ALA A 40 1.79 -4.35 26.44
CA ALA A 40 2.01 -5.70 26.97
C ALA A 40 1.11 -6.72 26.25
N ALA A 41 -0.18 -6.40 26.09
CA ALA A 41 -1.13 -7.25 25.38
C ALA A 41 -0.80 -7.41 23.87
N LEU A 42 -0.18 -6.39 23.25
CA LEU A 42 0.31 -6.49 21.87
C LEU A 42 1.56 -7.36 21.77
N SER A 43 2.44 -7.30 22.77
CA SER A 43 3.70 -8.05 22.76
C SER A 43 3.48 -9.56 22.80
N ASP A 44 2.44 -10.03 23.50
CA ASP A 44 2.10 -11.46 23.55
C ASP A 44 1.65 -12.02 22.19
N LEU A 45 1.22 -11.16 21.27
CA LEU A 45 0.83 -11.53 19.90
C LEU A 45 2.00 -11.50 18.91
N LEU A 46 3.16 -10.99 19.33
CA LEU A 46 4.36 -10.89 18.50
C LEU A 46 5.26 -12.14 18.67
N PRO A 47 5.95 -12.57 17.60
CA PRO A 47 7.01 -13.58 17.73
C PRO A 47 8.06 -13.15 18.76
N ASN A 48 8.60 -14.10 19.53
CA ASN A 48 9.54 -13.85 20.63
C ASN A 48 10.69 -12.88 20.27
N ALA A 49 11.22 -12.96 19.04
CA ALA A 49 12.28 -12.08 18.56
C ALA A 49 11.87 -10.60 18.42
N ALA A 50 10.60 -10.32 18.19
CA ALA A 50 10.05 -8.97 18.05
C ALA A 50 9.55 -8.38 19.38
N GLN A 51 9.32 -9.22 20.40
CA GLN A 51 8.81 -8.78 21.71
C GLN A 51 9.79 -7.85 22.43
N THR A 52 11.07 -8.24 22.51
CA THR A 52 12.12 -7.45 23.16
C THR A 52 12.32 -6.11 22.47
N ILE A 53 12.39 -6.10 21.14
CA ILE A 53 12.52 -4.87 20.34
C ILE A 53 11.32 -3.93 20.59
N PHE A 54 10.12 -4.49 20.63
CA PHE A 54 8.90 -3.72 20.86
C PHE A 54 8.84 -3.13 22.28
N GLN A 55 9.21 -3.91 23.30
CA GLN A 55 9.25 -3.46 24.69
C GLN A 55 10.31 -2.37 24.91
N ASP A 56 11.51 -2.55 24.34
CA ASP A 56 12.59 -1.55 24.40
C ASP A 56 12.18 -0.23 23.76
N GLU A 57 11.49 -0.29 22.61
CA GLU A 57 10.96 0.90 21.94
C GLU A 57 9.98 1.63 22.86
N ILE A 58 9.02 0.92 23.46
CA ILE A 58 7.99 1.52 24.31
C ILE A 58 8.56 2.12 25.58
N ALA A 59 9.55 1.48 26.20
CA ALA A 59 10.28 2.04 27.34
C ALA A 59 11.06 3.30 26.94
N ARG A 60 11.62 3.36 25.74
CA ARG A 60 12.27 4.58 25.24
C ARG A 60 11.27 5.70 24.96
N LEU A 61 10.07 5.36 24.49
CA LEU A 61 8.99 6.30 24.19
C LEU A 61 8.36 6.89 25.46
N SER A 62 8.18 6.09 26.51
CA SER A 62 7.63 6.56 27.79
C SER A 62 8.56 7.56 28.49
N ASN A 63 9.87 7.42 28.30
CA ASN A 63 10.89 8.25 28.96
C ASN A 63 11.28 9.53 28.18
N ALA A 64 10.77 9.74 26.95
CA ALA A 64 11.07 10.92 26.16
C ALA A 64 10.34 12.18 26.69
N SER A 65 11.06 13.28 26.96
CA SER A 65 10.50 14.53 27.54
C SER A 65 9.54 15.29 26.60
N ALA A 66 8.42 15.79 27.12
CA ALA A 66 7.33 16.40 26.34
C ALA A 66 7.65 17.78 25.71
N ARG A 67 8.62 18.54 26.24
CA ARG A 67 8.91 19.92 25.78
C ARG A 67 9.86 19.98 24.58
N THR A 68 10.78 19.02 24.44
CA THR A 68 11.64 18.85 23.25
C THR A 68 10.86 18.26 22.06
N VAL A 69 9.74 17.58 22.33
CA VAL A 69 8.91 16.92 21.32
C VAL A 69 8.20 17.92 20.40
N SER A 70 7.77 19.11 20.86
CA SER A 70 6.98 20.02 20.00
C SER A 70 7.78 20.67 18.87
N ALA A 71 8.97 21.20 19.14
CA ALA A 71 9.83 21.82 18.12
C ALA A 71 10.45 20.79 17.17
N GLN A 72 10.85 19.64 17.71
CA GLN A 72 11.42 18.53 16.93
C GLN A 72 10.36 17.85 16.06
N SER A 73 9.11 17.76 16.54
CA SER A 73 7.96 17.30 15.74
C SER A 73 7.56 18.28 14.64
N ALA A 74 7.69 19.60 14.86
CA ALA A 74 7.45 20.57 13.78
C ALA A 74 8.48 20.42 12.66
N PHE A 75 9.77 20.31 12.99
CA PHE A 75 10.82 20.05 12.00
C PHE A 75 10.63 18.69 11.31
N ALA A 76 10.31 17.64 12.08
CA ALA A 76 9.99 16.33 11.54
C ALA A 76 8.81 16.42 10.57
N LEU A 77 7.74 17.14 10.90
CA LEU A 77 6.59 17.33 10.02
C LEU A 77 6.98 17.93 8.67
N PHE A 78 7.85 18.95 8.66
CA PHE A 78 8.34 19.53 7.41
C PHE A 78 9.15 18.53 6.58
N VAL A 79 10.09 17.81 7.21
CA VAL A 79 10.92 16.80 6.54
C VAL A 79 10.07 15.64 6.02
N GLY A 80 9.15 15.15 6.83
CA GLY A 80 8.22 14.08 6.49
C GLY A 80 7.28 14.49 5.36
N ALA A 81 6.72 15.71 5.41
CA ALA A 81 5.89 16.24 4.34
C ALA A 81 6.68 16.40 3.03
N TYR A 82 7.93 16.89 3.09
CA TYR A 82 8.79 16.98 1.92
C TYR A 82 9.11 15.61 1.32
N ALA A 83 9.50 14.65 2.17
CA ALA A 83 9.82 13.29 1.76
C ALA A 83 8.59 12.59 1.15
N ALA A 84 7.44 12.66 1.82
CA ALA A 84 6.18 12.14 1.33
C ALA A 84 5.80 12.76 -0.03
N HIS A 85 5.91 14.08 -0.17
CA HIS A 85 5.62 14.78 -1.42
C HIS A 85 6.55 14.35 -2.57
N ARG A 86 7.85 14.17 -2.30
CA ARG A 86 8.84 13.71 -3.29
C ARG A 86 8.61 12.24 -3.68
N GLY A 87 8.39 11.37 -2.71
CA GLY A 87 8.10 9.96 -2.93
C GLY A 87 6.81 9.77 -3.72
N PHE A 88 5.77 10.53 -3.37
CA PHE A 88 4.49 10.49 -4.07
C PHE A 88 4.60 10.93 -5.54
N LYS A 89 5.33 12.02 -5.82
CA LYS A 89 5.58 12.44 -7.22
C LYS A 89 6.37 11.39 -8.01
N ALA A 90 7.34 10.73 -7.39
CA ALA A 90 8.07 9.64 -8.03
C ALA A 90 7.17 8.43 -8.34
N LEU A 91 6.22 8.13 -7.44
CA LEU A 91 5.25 7.05 -7.64
C LEU A 91 4.35 7.36 -8.84
N LEU A 92 3.75 8.55 -8.88
CA LEU A 92 2.90 8.97 -9.99
C LEU A 92 3.66 9.01 -11.32
N ALA A 93 4.88 9.55 -11.33
CA ALA A 93 5.70 9.58 -12.53
C ALA A 93 6.00 8.16 -13.05
N GLY A 94 6.25 7.20 -12.15
CA GLY A 94 6.45 5.80 -12.51
C GLY A 94 5.17 5.13 -13.05
N LEU A 95 4.02 5.37 -12.43
CA LEU A 95 2.73 4.83 -12.87
C LEU A 95 2.30 5.41 -14.22
N ASN A 96 2.50 6.70 -14.44
CA ASN A 96 2.20 7.36 -15.70
C ASN A 96 3.11 6.86 -16.83
N LEU A 97 4.39 6.63 -16.55
CA LEU A 97 5.32 6.05 -17.52
C LEU A 97 4.88 4.64 -17.94
N ILE A 98 4.35 3.83 -17.02
CA ILE A 98 3.86 2.49 -17.32
C ILE A 98 2.62 2.53 -18.23
N HIS A 99 1.77 3.55 -18.06
CA HIS A 99 0.56 3.71 -18.86
C HIS A 99 0.81 4.37 -20.24
N ASP A 100 2.06 4.78 -20.53
CA ASP A 100 2.51 5.39 -21.79
C ASP A 100 1.65 6.57 -22.27
N GLU A 101 1.17 7.39 -21.34
CA GLU A 101 0.31 8.54 -21.64
C GLU A 101 1.11 9.82 -21.89
N THR A 102 0.87 10.44 -23.04
CA THR A 102 1.60 11.62 -23.53
C THR A 102 0.90 12.96 -23.29
N GLU A 103 -0.35 12.96 -22.81
CA GLU A 103 -1.15 14.18 -22.62
C GLU A 103 -1.34 14.52 -21.12
N PRO A 104 -0.68 15.57 -20.59
CA PRO A 104 -0.77 15.91 -19.18
C PRO A 104 -2.12 16.54 -18.82
N HIS A 105 -2.72 16.08 -17.71
CA HIS A 105 -3.69 16.87 -16.97
C HIS A 105 -3.07 18.21 -16.52
N GLY A 106 -3.92 19.17 -16.12
CA GLY A 106 -3.47 20.30 -15.31
C GLY A 106 -2.72 19.79 -14.07
N PHE A 107 -1.42 20.06 -13.99
CA PHE A 107 -0.46 19.52 -13.03
C PHE A 107 -0.95 19.53 -11.57
N PHE A 108 -1.67 20.59 -11.19
CA PHE A 108 -2.09 20.81 -9.80
C PHE A 108 -3.31 19.96 -9.39
N LYS A 109 -4.37 19.90 -10.20
CA LYS A 109 -5.61 19.17 -9.85
C LYS A 109 -5.39 17.66 -9.81
N PHE A 110 -4.58 17.15 -10.74
CA PHE A 110 -4.23 15.73 -10.81
C PHE A 110 -3.39 15.28 -9.61
N ASN A 111 -2.30 16.01 -9.31
CA ASN A 111 -1.43 15.66 -8.19
C ASN A 111 -2.17 15.71 -6.84
N LEU A 112 -3.11 16.65 -6.69
CA LEU A 112 -3.92 16.77 -5.48
C LEU A 112 -4.94 15.61 -5.34
N LEU A 113 -5.66 15.27 -6.40
CA LEU A 113 -6.61 14.14 -6.40
C LEU A 113 -5.89 12.83 -6.08
N ALA A 114 -4.78 12.59 -6.77
CA ALA A 114 -3.99 11.39 -6.58
C ALA A 114 -3.44 11.29 -5.15
N PHE A 115 -3.01 12.42 -4.57
CA PHE A 115 -2.56 12.47 -3.17
C PHE A 115 -3.67 12.09 -2.21
N PHE A 116 -4.88 12.64 -2.37
CA PHE A 116 -6.03 12.29 -1.53
C PHE A 116 -6.42 10.82 -1.67
N VAL A 117 -6.38 10.24 -2.88
CA VAL A 117 -6.68 8.83 -3.11
C VAL A 117 -5.65 7.93 -2.43
N ALA A 118 -4.36 8.24 -2.55
CA ALA A 118 -3.30 7.48 -1.88
C ALA A 118 -3.39 7.58 -0.35
N VAL A 119 -3.63 8.78 0.19
CA VAL A 119 -3.85 8.99 1.63
C VAL A 119 -5.08 8.24 2.11
N PHE A 120 -6.19 8.29 1.37
CA PHE A 120 -7.41 7.56 1.72
C PHE A 120 -7.21 6.04 1.68
N ALA A 121 -6.54 5.52 0.65
CA ALA A 121 -6.18 4.11 0.55
C ALA A 121 -5.31 3.64 1.73
N PHE A 122 -4.29 4.43 2.09
CA PHE A 122 -3.43 4.15 3.22
C PHE A 122 -4.17 4.24 4.56
N ALA A 123 -5.03 5.25 4.74
CA ALA A 123 -5.86 5.40 5.92
C ALA A 123 -6.84 4.24 6.07
N LEU A 124 -7.50 3.83 4.97
CA LEU A 124 -8.40 2.67 4.96
C LEU A 124 -7.65 1.39 5.35
N PHE A 125 -6.48 1.14 4.75
CA PHE A 125 -5.64 0.01 5.14
C PHE A 125 -5.26 0.04 6.62
N THR A 126 -4.88 1.21 7.14
CA THR A 126 -4.50 1.39 8.54
C THR A 126 -5.68 1.15 9.49
N VAL A 127 -6.86 1.71 9.17
CA VAL A 127 -8.08 1.53 9.97
C VAL A 127 -8.53 0.07 9.98
N VAL A 128 -8.56 -0.59 8.81
CA VAL A 128 -8.97 -1.99 8.72
C VAL A 128 -7.97 -2.90 9.45
N SER A 129 -6.67 -2.67 9.26
CA SER A 129 -5.63 -3.42 9.98
C SER A 129 -5.70 -3.19 11.49
N GLY A 130 -5.85 -1.94 11.92
CA GLY A 130 -5.98 -1.57 13.33
C GLY A 130 -7.23 -2.17 13.98
N ALA A 131 -8.35 -2.19 13.27
CA ALA A 131 -9.58 -2.83 13.72
C ALA A 131 -9.39 -4.34 13.92
N VAL A 132 -8.76 -5.03 12.97
CA VAL A 132 -8.44 -6.47 13.08
C VAL A 132 -7.53 -6.73 14.30
N VAL A 133 -6.47 -5.93 14.46
CA VAL A 133 -5.57 -6.06 15.62
C VAL A 133 -6.32 -5.83 16.93
N THR A 134 -7.18 -4.82 16.99
CA THR A 134 -7.98 -4.49 18.18
C THR A 134 -8.94 -5.63 18.54
N VAL A 135 -9.62 -6.21 17.55
CA VAL A 135 -10.49 -7.38 17.74
C VAL A 135 -9.69 -8.57 18.28
N ARG A 136 -8.45 -8.78 17.81
CA ARG A 136 -7.57 -9.86 18.30
C ARG A 136 -7.16 -9.64 19.75
N ILE A 137 -6.79 -8.42 20.13
CA ILE A 137 -6.48 -8.08 21.53
C ILE A 137 -7.70 -8.36 22.42
N LEU A 138 -8.89 -7.91 21.99
CA LEU A 138 -10.11 -8.07 22.78
C LEU A 138 -10.54 -9.55 22.89
N ALA A 139 -10.38 -10.34 21.82
CA ALA A 139 -10.63 -11.78 21.83
C ALA A 139 -9.61 -12.54 22.71
N HIS A 140 -8.35 -12.14 22.71
CA HIS A 140 -7.34 -12.74 23.58
C HIS A 140 -7.63 -12.41 25.05
N ALA A 141 -7.94 -11.14 25.36
CA ALA A 141 -8.31 -10.69 26.70
C ALA A 141 -9.58 -11.38 27.23
N SER A 142 -10.59 -11.62 26.37
CA SER A 142 -11.82 -12.32 26.78
C SER A 142 -11.62 -13.83 26.97
N SER A 143 -10.74 -14.46 26.19
CA SER A 143 -10.35 -15.85 26.38
C SER A 143 -9.58 -16.09 27.68
N ALA A 144 -8.74 -15.14 28.09
CA ALA A 144 -8.05 -15.15 29.39
C ALA A 144 -9.03 -14.95 30.58
N ALA A 145 -10.17 -14.30 30.35
CA ALA A 145 -11.23 -14.08 31.34
C ALA A 145 -12.26 -15.23 31.44
N GLY A 146 -12.01 -16.38 30.79
CA GLY A 146 -12.88 -17.56 30.86
C GLY A 146 -14.16 -17.48 30.02
N ALA A 147 -14.37 -16.41 29.27
CA ALA A 147 -15.43 -16.33 28.28
C ALA A 147 -14.94 -16.99 26.98
N SER A 148 -15.40 -18.20 26.70
CA SER A 148 -15.04 -18.95 25.49
C SER A 148 -15.69 -18.35 24.24
N TRP A 149 -15.23 -17.17 23.81
CA TRP A 149 -15.28 -16.80 22.40
C TRP A 149 -14.24 -17.66 21.69
N GLN A 150 -14.59 -18.90 21.38
CA GLN A 150 -13.82 -19.74 20.47
C GLN A 150 -13.88 -19.10 19.07
N GLY A 151 -13.02 -18.10 18.84
CA GLY A 151 -12.74 -17.51 17.53
C GLY A 151 -11.94 -18.44 16.62
N GLY A 152 -12.16 -19.76 16.72
CA GLY A 152 -11.46 -20.78 15.93
C GLY A 152 -11.89 -20.85 14.45
N GLY A 153 -12.85 -20.03 14.02
CA GLY A 153 -13.39 -20.05 12.65
C GLY A 153 -13.03 -18.87 11.75
N MET A 154 -12.45 -17.78 12.28
CA MET A 154 -12.26 -16.52 11.52
C MET A 154 -10.79 -16.16 11.25
N ALA A 155 -9.84 -17.03 11.58
CA ALA A 155 -8.43 -16.83 11.28
C ALA A 155 -8.12 -16.41 9.82
N PRO A 156 -8.76 -16.97 8.77
CA PRO A 156 -8.53 -16.51 7.39
C PRO A 156 -9.22 -15.18 7.06
N LEU A 157 -10.36 -14.87 7.68
CA LEU A 157 -11.12 -13.64 7.43
C LEU A 157 -10.40 -12.41 8.01
N ASP A 158 -9.75 -12.57 9.15
CA ASP A 158 -8.98 -11.51 9.81
C ASP A 158 -7.75 -11.09 9.00
N ALA A 159 -7.08 -12.03 8.34
CA ALA A 159 -5.97 -11.73 7.42
C ALA A 159 -6.47 -11.19 6.06
N ALA A 160 -7.67 -11.59 5.63
CA ALA A 160 -8.25 -11.18 4.36
C ALA A 160 -8.77 -9.73 4.40
N LEU A 161 -9.30 -9.26 5.53
CA LEU A 161 -9.86 -7.91 5.66
C LEU A 161 -8.85 -6.79 5.30
N PRO A 162 -7.64 -6.74 5.87
CA PRO A 162 -6.62 -5.77 5.50
C PRO A 162 -6.19 -5.87 4.04
N ALA A 163 -6.09 -7.11 3.53
CA ALA A 163 -5.75 -7.35 2.13
C ALA A 163 -6.84 -6.81 1.19
N VAL A 164 -8.12 -6.98 1.52
CA VAL A 164 -9.24 -6.40 0.77
C VAL A 164 -9.18 -4.87 0.82
N GLY A 165 -8.93 -4.28 1.99
CA GLY A 165 -8.75 -2.84 2.14
C GLY A 165 -7.62 -2.28 1.26
N LEU A 166 -6.48 -2.98 1.24
CA LEU A 166 -5.35 -2.64 0.37
C LEU A 166 -5.70 -2.78 -1.11
N ALA A 167 -6.36 -3.88 -1.49
CA ALA A 167 -6.77 -4.13 -2.87
C ALA A 167 -7.74 -3.06 -3.38
N VAL A 168 -8.72 -2.68 -2.57
CA VAL A 168 -9.65 -1.57 -2.87
C VAL A 168 -8.88 -0.25 -2.99
N GLY A 169 -7.99 0.04 -2.04
CA GLY A 169 -7.17 1.26 -2.07
C GLY A 169 -6.31 1.37 -3.34
N LEU A 170 -5.65 0.28 -3.74
CA LEU A 170 -4.84 0.22 -4.95
C LEU A 170 -5.70 0.24 -6.22
N THR A 171 -6.88 -0.37 -6.20
CA THR A 171 -7.85 -0.29 -7.30
C THR A 171 -8.28 1.15 -7.55
N LEU A 172 -8.62 1.88 -6.48
CA LEU A 172 -8.97 3.30 -6.55
C LEU A 172 -7.77 4.12 -7.03
N LEU A 173 -6.57 3.83 -6.53
CA LEU A 173 -5.34 4.45 -7.00
C LEU A 173 -5.23 4.29 -8.53
N TYR A 174 -5.20 3.08 -9.07
CA TYR A 174 -5.07 2.87 -10.51
C TYR A 174 -6.18 3.53 -11.32
N ARG A 175 -7.43 3.44 -10.87
CA ARG A 175 -8.57 4.05 -11.57
C ARG A 175 -8.46 5.57 -11.67
N TYR A 176 -8.04 6.24 -10.60
CA TYR A 176 -8.01 7.71 -10.54
C TYR A 176 -6.65 8.32 -10.90
N THR A 177 -5.55 7.58 -10.77
CA THR A 177 -4.21 8.10 -11.05
C THR A 177 -3.70 7.75 -12.44
N MET A 178 -4.12 6.63 -13.06
CA MET A 178 -3.67 6.29 -14.42
C MET A 178 -4.58 6.86 -15.52
N SER A 179 -5.81 7.23 -15.18
CA SER A 179 -6.80 7.72 -16.16
C SER A 179 -6.54 9.17 -16.59
N HIS A 180 -6.10 9.38 -17.84
CA HIS A 180 -5.88 10.72 -18.42
C HIS A 180 -6.98 11.19 -19.40
N ARG A 181 -7.85 10.31 -19.92
CA ARG A 181 -9.02 10.71 -20.76
C ARG A 181 -10.30 9.92 -20.47
N THR A 182 -10.16 8.63 -20.18
CA THR A 182 -11.27 7.76 -19.79
C THR A 182 -10.88 6.97 -18.54
N PRO A 183 -11.74 6.89 -17.51
CA PRO A 183 -11.43 6.09 -16.33
C PRO A 183 -11.14 4.65 -16.76
N VAL A 184 -10.02 4.12 -16.29
CA VAL A 184 -9.68 2.70 -16.43
C VAL A 184 -10.91 1.90 -16.00
N ALA A 185 -11.32 0.92 -16.80
CA ALA A 185 -12.47 0.10 -16.48
C ALA A 185 -12.30 -0.56 -15.10
N TRP A 186 -13.41 -0.76 -14.38
CA TRP A 186 -13.36 -1.31 -13.01
C TRP A 186 -12.65 -2.66 -12.95
N THR A 187 -12.80 -3.48 -13.98
CA THR A 187 -12.22 -4.82 -14.06
C THR A 187 -10.69 -4.81 -14.15
N PRO A 188 -10.03 -4.12 -15.12
CA PRO A 188 -8.57 -3.99 -15.13
C PRO A 188 -7.98 -3.37 -13.85
N ALA A 189 -8.62 -2.31 -13.34
CA ALA A 189 -8.15 -1.66 -12.11
C ALA A 189 -8.24 -2.58 -10.89
N ALA A 190 -9.33 -3.34 -10.76
CA ALA A 190 -9.52 -4.29 -9.66
C ALA A 190 -8.55 -5.47 -9.73
N VAL A 191 -8.29 -5.98 -10.94
CA VAL A 191 -7.32 -7.07 -11.12
C VAL A 191 -5.89 -6.57 -10.83
N GLY A 192 -5.52 -5.37 -11.29
CA GLY A 192 -4.26 -4.76 -10.92
C GLY A 192 -4.10 -4.57 -9.41
N GLY A 193 -5.14 -4.07 -8.74
CA GLY A 193 -5.19 -3.91 -7.28
C GLY A 193 -5.02 -5.23 -6.53
N LEU A 194 -5.67 -6.30 -7.02
CA LEU A 194 -5.54 -7.64 -6.47
C LEU A 194 -4.13 -8.20 -6.65
N VAL A 195 -3.55 -8.08 -7.86
CA VAL A 195 -2.18 -8.56 -8.15
C VAL A 195 -1.15 -7.85 -7.27
N ALA A 196 -1.24 -6.53 -7.14
CA ALA A 196 -0.34 -5.77 -6.27
C ALA A 196 -0.49 -6.16 -4.81
N THR A 197 -1.72 -6.40 -4.34
CA THR A 197 -1.98 -6.86 -2.98
C THR A 197 -1.39 -8.25 -2.74
N LEU A 198 -1.58 -9.19 -3.65
CA LEU A 198 -1.01 -10.53 -3.55
C LEU A 198 0.52 -10.48 -3.48
N MET A 199 1.16 -9.68 -4.33
CA MET A 199 2.61 -9.49 -4.27
C MET A 199 3.06 -8.82 -2.97
N SER A 200 2.29 -7.88 -2.43
CA SER A 200 2.57 -7.23 -1.13
C SER A 200 2.47 -8.22 0.03
N VAL A 201 1.48 -9.13 0.01
CA VAL A 201 1.34 -10.21 1.00
C VAL A 201 2.53 -11.17 0.93
N VAL A 202 2.91 -11.61 -0.28
CA VAL A 202 4.07 -12.48 -0.48
C VAL A 202 5.36 -11.80 -0.01
N SER A 203 5.56 -10.53 -0.35
CA SER A 203 6.70 -9.72 0.10
C SER A 203 6.77 -9.66 1.64
N SER A 204 5.64 -9.44 2.30
CA SER A 204 5.56 -9.36 3.75
C SER A 204 5.82 -10.69 4.43
N TRP A 205 5.32 -11.79 3.85
CA TRP A 205 5.60 -13.14 4.33
C TRP A 205 7.08 -13.52 4.20
N LEU A 206 7.71 -13.19 3.06
CA LEU A 206 9.15 -13.38 2.86
C LEU A 206 9.99 -12.56 3.84
N CYS A 207 9.57 -11.32 4.11
CA CYS A 207 10.25 -10.45 5.08
C CYS A 207 10.15 -11.02 6.51
N ALA A 208 8.99 -11.56 6.90
CA ALA A 208 8.82 -12.21 8.20
C ALA A 208 9.78 -13.39 8.37
N ILE A 209 9.87 -14.28 7.37
CA ILE A 209 10.81 -15.41 7.38
C ILE A 209 12.26 -14.92 7.50
N TYR A 210 12.62 -13.87 6.75
CA TYR A 210 13.96 -13.28 6.80
C TYR A 210 14.29 -12.74 8.20
N VAL A 211 13.36 -12.00 8.81
CA VAL A 211 13.55 -11.41 10.15
C VAL A 211 13.62 -12.50 11.22
N GLU A 212 12.84 -13.57 11.12
CA GLU A 212 12.85 -14.66 12.11
C GLU A 212 14.10 -15.53 12.01
N GLN A 213 14.53 -15.89 10.79
CA GLN A 213 15.59 -16.89 10.60
C GLN A 213 16.97 -16.26 10.45
N ILE A 214 17.08 -15.11 9.78
CA ILE A 214 18.36 -14.56 9.32
C ILE A 214 18.79 -13.35 10.14
N ALA A 215 17.86 -12.51 10.61
CA ALA A 215 18.22 -11.35 11.42
C ALA A 215 18.96 -11.70 12.74
N PRO A 216 18.63 -12.80 13.46
CA PRO A 216 19.39 -13.22 14.64
C PRO A 216 20.80 -13.69 14.30
N LEU A 217 21.00 -14.27 13.11
CA LEU A 217 22.31 -14.77 12.65
C LEU A 217 23.27 -13.63 12.26
N GLY A 218 22.72 -12.47 11.89
CA GLY A 218 23.46 -11.29 11.43
C GLY A 218 23.56 -10.15 12.45
N ALA A 219 23.45 -10.44 13.76
CA ALA A 219 23.38 -9.46 14.85
C ALA A 219 24.55 -8.44 14.91
N THR A 220 25.61 -8.63 14.11
CA THR A 220 26.76 -7.74 13.98
C THR A 220 26.39 -6.32 13.51
N TYR A 221 25.33 -6.16 12.72
CA TYR A 221 24.98 -4.87 12.11
C TYR A 221 23.83 -4.11 12.81
N GLY A 222 23.25 -4.67 13.87
CA GLY A 222 22.28 -4.02 14.75
C GLY A 222 21.22 -3.19 14.02
N SER A 223 21.12 -1.90 14.35
CA SER A 223 20.15 -0.95 13.78
C SER A 223 20.30 -0.71 12.29
N VAL A 224 21.52 -0.80 11.74
CA VAL A 224 21.76 -0.65 10.28
C VAL A 224 21.12 -1.82 9.53
N GLY A 225 21.20 -3.03 10.07
CA GLY A 225 20.53 -4.21 9.52
C GLY A 225 19.01 -4.02 9.45
N ALA A 226 18.39 -3.48 10.49
CA ALA A 226 16.96 -3.20 10.53
C ALA A 226 16.53 -2.21 9.42
N VAL A 227 17.31 -1.14 9.21
CA VAL A 227 17.04 -0.16 8.13
C VAL A 227 17.14 -0.79 6.75
N VAL A 228 18.14 -1.65 6.51
CA VAL A 228 18.32 -2.35 5.24
C VAL A 228 17.15 -3.29 4.96
N VAL A 229 16.70 -4.07 5.95
CA VAL A 229 15.54 -4.95 5.82
C VAL A 229 14.28 -4.16 5.50
N LEU A 230 14.06 -3.05 6.21
CA LEU A 230 12.93 -2.16 5.95
C LEU A 230 12.96 -1.59 4.52
N LEU A 231 14.14 -1.19 4.04
CA LEU A 231 14.33 -0.71 2.66
C LEU A 231 14.02 -1.78 1.62
N ILE A 232 14.47 -3.02 1.84
CA ILE A 232 14.20 -4.14 0.93
C ILE A 232 12.70 -4.43 0.88
N TRP A 233 12.05 -4.51 2.05
CA TRP A 233 10.60 -4.72 2.14
C TRP A 233 9.83 -3.61 1.43
N LEU A 234 10.22 -2.35 1.64
CA LEU A 234 9.60 -1.19 1.02
C LEU A 234 9.78 -1.20 -0.51
N SER A 235 10.99 -1.53 -0.98
CA SER A 235 11.31 -1.68 -2.41
C SER A 235 10.46 -2.74 -3.09
N TRP A 236 10.28 -3.89 -2.44
CA TRP A 236 9.40 -4.95 -2.94
C TRP A 236 7.93 -4.53 -2.99
N ASN A 237 7.44 -3.80 -1.98
CA ASN A 237 6.08 -3.28 -1.98
C ASN A 237 5.86 -2.22 -3.07
N VAL A 238 6.83 -1.33 -3.30
CA VAL A 238 6.76 -0.37 -4.41
C VAL A 238 6.75 -1.08 -5.76
N ASN A 239 7.58 -2.12 -5.93
CA ASN A 239 7.54 -2.95 -7.14
C ASN A 239 6.19 -3.64 -7.32
N ALA A 240 5.58 -4.17 -6.26
CA ALA A 240 4.24 -4.75 -6.32
C ALA A 240 3.21 -3.76 -6.86
N ILE A 241 3.26 -2.49 -6.42
CA ILE A 241 2.38 -1.42 -6.93
C ILE A 241 2.62 -1.16 -8.41
N PHE A 242 3.87 -1.10 -8.87
CA PHE A 242 4.17 -0.89 -10.29
C PHE A 242 3.75 -2.09 -11.15
N TYR A 243 3.96 -3.32 -10.70
CA TYR A 243 3.54 -4.51 -11.41
C TYR A 243 2.02 -4.62 -11.51
N GLY A 244 1.27 -4.32 -10.44
CA GLY A 244 -0.19 -4.25 -10.50
C GLY A 244 -0.69 -3.19 -11.49
N GLY A 245 0.00 -2.05 -11.56
CA GLY A 245 -0.26 -0.99 -12.52
C GLY A 245 -0.02 -1.40 -13.98
N ALA A 246 1.09 -2.09 -14.23
CA ALA A 246 1.39 -2.64 -15.55
C ALA A 246 0.35 -3.69 -15.97
N PHE A 247 -0.06 -4.56 -15.05
CA PHE A 247 -1.08 -5.57 -15.31
C PHE A 247 -2.45 -4.95 -15.64
N ALA A 248 -2.85 -3.90 -14.90
CA ALA A 248 -4.06 -3.14 -15.19
C ALA A 248 -4.01 -2.52 -16.59
N THR A 249 -2.86 -1.94 -16.97
CA THR A 249 -2.65 -1.31 -18.27
C THR A 249 -2.75 -2.34 -19.41
N GLU A 250 -2.04 -3.46 -19.30
CA GLU A 250 -2.06 -4.52 -20.33
C GLU A 250 -3.46 -5.11 -20.51
N MET A 251 -4.21 -5.30 -19.42
CA MET A 251 -5.60 -5.75 -19.50
C MET A 251 -6.51 -4.76 -20.22
N GLU A 252 -6.30 -3.46 -20.02
CA GLU A 252 -7.04 -2.43 -20.75
C GLU A 252 -6.70 -2.44 -22.24
N LEU A 253 -5.41 -2.51 -22.59
CA LEU A 253 -4.96 -2.59 -23.98
C LEU A 253 -5.51 -3.85 -24.67
N ALA A 254 -5.53 -4.98 -23.98
CA ALA A 254 -6.12 -6.22 -24.48
C ALA A 254 -7.64 -6.11 -24.69
N ALA A 255 -8.35 -5.43 -23.78
CA ALA A 255 -9.78 -5.19 -23.91
C ALA A 255 -10.11 -4.27 -25.10
N ARG A 256 -9.32 -3.20 -25.30
CA ARG A 256 -9.46 -2.28 -26.45
C ARG A 256 -9.24 -3.01 -27.79
N LYS A 257 -8.13 -3.76 -27.90
CA LYS A 257 -7.83 -4.59 -29.08
C LYS A 257 -8.95 -5.57 -29.43
N ARG A 258 -9.55 -6.21 -28.41
CA ARG A 258 -10.69 -7.13 -28.60
C ARG A 258 -11.92 -6.41 -29.15
N SER A 259 -12.25 -5.23 -28.62
CA SER A 259 -13.39 -4.42 -29.09
C SER A 259 -13.20 -3.95 -30.53
N GLU A 260 -12.00 -3.53 -30.91
CA GLU A 260 -11.67 -3.14 -32.30
C GLU A 260 -11.79 -4.32 -33.27
N ALA A 261 -11.24 -5.49 -32.90
CA ALA A 261 -11.36 -6.71 -33.70
C ALA A 261 -12.82 -7.17 -33.87
N GLN A 262 -13.68 -6.90 -32.88
CA GLN A 262 -15.10 -7.25 -32.91
C GLN A 262 -15.98 -6.21 -33.62
N ALA A 263 -15.50 -4.98 -33.81
CA ALA A 263 -16.15 -3.95 -34.64
C ALA A 263 -15.81 -4.10 -36.14
N ALA A 264 -14.65 -4.66 -36.46
CA ALA A 264 -14.20 -4.94 -37.83
C ALA A 264 -15.01 -5.97 -38.67
N PRO A 265 -15.84 -6.91 -38.14
CA PRO A 265 -16.53 -7.90 -38.97
C PRO A 265 -17.72 -7.36 -39.76
N ALA A 266 -18.26 -6.18 -39.44
CA ALA A 266 -19.44 -5.62 -40.12
C ALA A 266 -19.11 -4.77 -41.36
N SER A 267 -17.84 -4.40 -41.56
CA SER A 267 -17.38 -3.61 -42.71
C SER A 267 -16.58 -4.42 -43.72
N VAL A 268 -16.66 -5.76 -43.66
CA VAL A 268 -16.26 -6.60 -44.80
C VAL A 268 -17.18 -6.21 -45.94
N VAL A 269 -16.67 -5.28 -46.75
CA VAL A 269 -17.14 -4.84 -48.05
C VAL A 269 -17.98 -5.96 -48.65
N ASN A 270 -19.29 -5.74 -48.74
CA ASN A 270 -20.21 -6.61 -49.45
C ASN A 270 -19.72 -6.70 -50.91
N LEU A 271 -18.76 -7.58 -51.19
CA LEU A 271 -18.25 -7.86 -52.54
C LEU A 271 -19.39 -8.41 -53.42
N SER A 272 -20.45 -8.92 -52.79
CA SER A 272 -21.75 -9.23 -53.36
C SER A 272 -22.42 -8.00 -53.99
N GLU A 273 -22.50 -6.86 -53.29
CA GLU A 273 -23.07 -5.60 -53.82
C GLU A 273 -22.21 -4.98 -54.92
N ARG A 274 -20.87 -5.05 -54.79
CA ARG A 274 -19.95 -4.64 -55.88
C ARG A 274 -20.03 -5.55 -57.11
N ARG A 275 -20.30 -6.85 -56.96
CA ARG A 275 -20.53 -7.76 -58.09
C ARG A 275 -21.91 -7.58 -58.71
N ALA A 276 -22.93 -7.32 -57.90
CA ALA A 276 -24.30 -7.05 -58.37
C ALA A 276 -24.35 -5.77 -59.19
N SER A 277 -23.69 -4.70 -58.74
CA SER A 277 -23.61 -3.42 -59.48
C SER A 277 -22.75 -3.48 -60.75
N ARG A 278 -21.81 -4.42 -60.86
CA ARG A 278 -21.09 -4.68 -62.13
C ARG A 278 -21.91 -5.48 -63.13
N ARG A 279 -22.78 -6.40 -62.67
CA ARG A 279 -23.67 -7.19 -63.55
C ARG A 279 -24.87 -6.40 -64.07
N SER A 280 -25.32 -5.35 -63.38
CA SER A 280 -26.43 -4.50 -63.87
C SER A 280 -25.99 -3.41 -64.86
N ARG A 281 -24.68 -3.32 -65.16
CA ARG A 281 -24.11 -2.36 -66.13
C ARG A 281 -23.65 -3.01 -67.44
N SER A 282 -23.83 -4.32 -67.60
CA SER A 282 -23.60 -5.07 -68.85
C SER A 282 -24.93 -5.51 -69.43
#